data_AF-A0A150TC69-F1
#
_entry.id   AF-A0A150TC69-F1
#
_cell.length_a   1.000
_cell.length_b   1.000
_cell.length_c   1.000
_cell.angle_alpha   90.00
_cell.angle_beta   90.00
_cell.angle_gamma   90.00
#
_symmetry.space_group_name_H-M   'P 1'
#
loop_
_entity.id
_entity.type
_entity.pdbx_description
1 polymer ?
#
loop_
_entity_poly.entity_id
_entity_poly.type
_entity_poly.pdbx_seq_one_letter_code
_entity_poly.pdbx_strand_id
1 'polypeptide(L)'
;MSLKDIPRAASSLARATDPGGCQPGVPCTCAPGTPGNVPKSCELTCGDAPGCRPSCSERDVCESRCAGDCRSSCDHSKACDTRCADACAVDCRHVETCQATCGAGCSYTCENAGKCVPVVGDGSVVRCNQVGLCEVTCTGSCAVSCTATGRGCPITCHGQGPAKRCSDGRMACGDGCSLPR
;
A
#
# COMPACT_ATOMS: atom_id res chain seq x y z
N MET A 1 -12.37 -51.36 -25.01
CA MET A 1 -11.03 -50.88 -24.61
C MET A 1 -11.08 -49.34 -24.68
N SER A 2 -11.69 -48.68 -23.69
CA SER A 2 -11.10 -48.11 -22.46
C SER A 2 -10.09 -46.98 -22.72
N LEU A 3 -10.56 -45.72 -22.70
CA LEU A 3 -9.76 -44.50 -22.49
C LEU A 3 -9.46 -44.32 -20.99
N LYS A 4 -8.82 -45.32 -20.38
CA LYS A 4 -8.12 -45.16 -19.10
C LYS A 4 -6.65 -45.13 -19.47
N ASP A 5 -5.87 -44.26 -18.82
CA ASP A 5 -4.41 -44.12 -18.92
C ASP A 5 -3.89 -42.86 -19.64
N ILE A 6 -4.47 -41.69 -19.33
CA ILE A 6 -3.66 -40.46 -19.29
C ILE A 6 -3.69 -39.95 -17.84
N PRO A 7 -2.56 -39.97 -17.12
CA PRO A 7 -2.51 -39.42 -15.78
C PRO A 7 -2.83 -37.93 -15.82
N ARG A 8 -3.83 -37.53 -15.02
CA ARG A 8 -4.05 -36.13 -14.65
C ARG A 8 -2.80 -35.66 -13.92
N ALA A 9 -1.89 -35.02 -14.65
CA ALA A 9 -0.95 -34.10 -14.04
C ALA A 9 -1.80 -32.96 -13.45
N ALA A 10 -2.03 -33.03 -12.13
CA ALA A 10 -2.29 -31.84 -11.36
C ALA A 10 -1.06 -30.96 -11.52
N SER A 11 -1.07 -30.09 -12.53
CA SER A 11 -0.15 -28.97 -12.61
C SER A 11 -0.53 -28.01 -11.49
N SER A 12 -0.12 -28.37 -10.28
CA SER A 12 0.23 -27.41 -9.26
C SER A 12 1.31 -26.54 -9.90
N LEU A 13 0.88 -25.46 -10.55
CA LEU A 13 1.74 -24.32 -10.83
C LEU A 13 2.12 -23.76 -9.47
N ALA A 14 3.11 -24.39 -8.83
CA ALA A 14 3.92 -23.75 -7.83
C ALA A 14 4.46 -22.49 -8.53
N ARG A 15 3.87 -21.34 -8.18
CA ARG A 15 4.42 -20.03 -8.48
C ARG A 15 5.90 -20.13 -8.15
N ALA A 16 6.74 -19.85 -9.14
CA ALA A 16 8.16 -19.65 -8.91
C ALA A 16 8.29 -18.48 -7.93
N THR A 17 8.43 -18.78 -6.64
CA THR A 17 8.93 -17.85 -5.64
C THR A 17 10.36 -17.54 -6.07
N ASP A 18 10.58 -16.29 -6.47
CA ASP A 18 11.93 -15.75 -6.61
C ASP A 18 12.69 -16.04 -5.31
N PRO A 19 13.88 -16.70 -5.36
CA PRO A 19 14.67 -16.95 -4.15
C PRO A 19 15.14 -15.65 -3.45
N GLY A 20 14.87 -14.47 -4.02
CA GLY A 20 15.14 -13.14 -3.45
C GLY A 20 13.96 -12.42 -2.80
N GLY A 21 12.87 -13.11 -2.43
CA GLY A 21 11.73 -12.48 -1.74
C GLY A 21 12.03 -12.02 -0.30
N CYS A 22 11.30 -11.02 0.18
CA CYS A 22 11.36 -10.60 1.57
C CYS A 22 10.89 -11.73 2.51
N GLN A 23 11.64 -12.01 3.57
CA GLN A 23 11.25 -12.99 4.58
C GLN A 23 10.72 -12.30 5.85
N PRO A 24 9.65 -12.82 6.50
CA PRO A 24 9.20 -12.30 7.78
C PRO A 24 10.32 -12.29 8.82
N GLY A 25 10.43 -11.19 9.57
CA GLY A 25 11.45 -11.02 10.61
C GLY A 25 12.85 -10.66 10.09
N VAL A 26 13.09 -10.70 8.78
CA VAL A 26 14.34 -10.27 8.16
C VAL A 26 14.15 -8.86 7.57
N PRO A 27 15.12 -7.94 7.72
CA PRO A 27 15.07 -6.65 7.06
C PRO A 27 14.94 -6.84 5.54
N CYS A 28 13.87 -6.32 4.95
CA CYS A 28 13.70 -6.34 3.51
C CYS A 28 13.92 -4.95 2.93
N THR A 29 15.11 -4.73 2.40
CA THR A 29 15.57 -3.44 1.86
C THR A 29 16.15 -3.61 0.48
N CYS A 30 16.13 -2.54 -0.31
CA CYS A 30 16.75 -2.53 -1.62
C CYS A 30 18.25 -2.81 -1.55
N ALA A 31 18.77 -3.50 -2.57
CA ALA A 31 20.21 -3.69 -2.71
C ALA A 31 20.92 -2.32 -2.75
N PRO A 32 22.00 -2.12 -1.97
CA PRO A 32 22.64 -0.81 -1.79
C PRO A 32 23.29 -0.26 -3.08
N GLY A 33 23.55 -1.12 -4.07
CA GLY A 33 24.31 -0.75 -5.27
C GLY A 33 25.79 -0.49 -4.99
N THR A 34 26.49 0.05 -5.98
CA THR A 34 27.88 0.54 -5.83
C THR A 34 27.94 2.04 -6.13
N PRO A 35 29.00 2.76 -5.68
CA PRO A 35 29.16 4.17 -6.01
C PRO A 35 29.06 4.43 -7.52
N GLY A 36 28.15 5.31 -7.93
CA GLY A 36 27.87 5.60 -9.35
C GLY A 36 26.98 4.59 -10.06
N ASN A 37 26.59 3.49 -9.40
CA ASN A 37 25.71 2.46 -9.94
C ASN A 37 24.76 1.93 -8.85
N VAL A 38 23.91 2.83 -8.37
CA VAL A 38 22.78 2.49 -7.49
C VAL A 38 21.58 2.14 -8.37
N PRO A 39 20.92 0.98 -8.13
CA PRO A 39 19.70 0.64 -8.86
C PRO A 39 18.67 1.76 -8.73
N LYS A 40 18.08 2.16 -9.85
CA LYS A 40 17.03 3.21 -9.84
C LYS A 40 15.68 2.68 -9.37
N SER A 41 15.40 1.42 -9.68
CA SER A 41 14.19 0.73 -9.26
C SER A 41 14.51 -0.33 -8.21
N CYS A 42 13.51 -0.62 -7.38
CA CYS A 42 13.58 -1.64 -6.37
C CYS A 42 12.20 -2.29 -6.22
N GLU A 43 12.16 -3.61 -6.32
CA GLU A 43 10.96 -4.40 -6.11
C GLU A 43 11.16 -5.26 -4.86
N LEU A 44 10.22 -5.14 -3.90
CA LEU A 44 10.23 -5.86 -2.64
C LEU A 44 8.96 -6.69 -2.53
N THR A 45 9.08 -8.00 -2.76
CA THR A 45 7.94 -8.93 -2.75
C THR A 45 8.05 -9.89 -1.58
N CYS A 46 7.04 -9.91 -0.71
CA CYS A 46 6.98 -10.75 0.50
C CYS A 46 6.24 -12.08 0.31
N GLY A 47 5.79 -12.37 -0.91
CA GLY A 47 4.94 -13.55 -1.18
C GLY A 47 3.67 -13.53 -0.31
N ASP A 48 3.27 -14.72 0.16
CA ASP A 48 2.06 -14.92 0.98
C ASP A 48 2.32 -14.75 2.49
N ALA A 49 3.54 -14.37 2.89
CA ALA A 49 3.93 -14.35 4.29
C ALA A 49 3.44 -13.07 5.00
N PRO A 50 2.64 -13.19 6.08
CA PRO A 50 2.15 -12.03 6.82
C PRO A 50 3.26 -11.39 7.67
N GLY A 51 3.08 -10.13 8.05
CA GLY A 51 3.99 -9.43 8.96
C GLY A 51 5.32 -8.97 8.34
N CYS A 52 5.44 -9.04 7.01
CA CYS A 52 6.61 -8.55 6.29
C CYS A 52 6.79 -7.02 6.42
N ARG A 53 8.03 -6.54 6.36
CA ARG A 53 8.35 -5.12 6.56
C ARG A 53 9.26 -4.57 5.44
N PRO A 54 8.78 -4.46 4.20
CA PRO A 54 9.58 -3.90 3.11
C PRO A 54 9.85 -2.42 3.35
N SER A 55 11.09 -2.02 3.18
CA SER A 55 11.57 -0.65 3.36
C SER A 55 12.40 -0.24 2.15
N CYS A 56 11.87 0.71 1.39
CA CYS A 56 12.53 1.26 0.21
C CYS A 56 12.92 2.72 0.45
N SER A 57 14.15 3.08 0.12
CA SER A 57 14.60 4.46 0.17
C SER A 57 15.65 4.79 -0.88
N GLU A 58 15.75 6.07 -1.24
CA GLU A 58 16.75 6.59 -2.18
C GLU A 58 16.68 5.92 -3.56
N ARG A 59 15.46 5.73 -4.08
CA ARG A 59 15.20 5.13 -5.39
C ARG A 59 14.33 6.06 -6.23
N ASP A 60 14.44 5.95 -7.56
CA ASP A 60 13.46 6.58 -8.43
C ASP A 60 12.11 5.87 -8.29
N VAL A 61 12.11 4.53 -8.25
CA VAL A 61 10.89 3.73 -8.18
C VAL A 61 11.01 2.64 -7.11
N CYS A 62 10.04 2.61 -6.21
CA CYS A 62 9.86 1.60 -5.18
C CYS A 62 8.56 0.85 -5.41
N GLU A 63 8.62 -0.45 -5.65
CA GLU A 63 7.46 -1.32 -5.69
C GLU A 63 7.49 -2.28 -4.51
N SER A 64 6.37 -2.38 -3.80
CA SER A 64 6.21 -3.38 -2.74
C SER A 64 4.93 -4.19 -2.93
N ARG A 65 5.07 -5.50 -2.78
CA ARG A 65 3.97 -6.46 -2.87
C ARG A 65 3.96 -7.32 -1.61
N CYS A 66 2.86 -7.23 -0.87
CA CYS A 66 2.70 -7.88 0.42
C CYS A 66 1.36 -8.62 0.53
N ALA A 67 1.36 -9.70 1.32
CA ALA A 67 0.15 -10.28 1.89
C ALA A 67 -0.40 -9.38 3.03
N GLY A 68 -1.29 -9.92 3.87
CA GLY A 68 -1.87 -9.18 4.98
C GLY A 68 -0.86 -8.82 6.09
N ASP A 69 -1.23 -7.88 6.95
CA ASP A 69 -0.46 -7.47 8.15
C ASP A 69 0.95 -6.92 7.86
N CYS A 70 1.23 -6.53 6.62
CA CYS A 70 2.53 -5.99 6.22
C CYS A 70 2.70 -4.53 6.66
N ARG A 71 3.94 -4.14 6.97
CA ARG A 71 4.34 -2.74 7.22
C ARG A 71 5.31 -2.26 6.15
N SER A 72 4.78 -1.61 5.11
CA SER A 72 5.55 -1.05 4.00
C SER A 72 6.00 0.37 4.31
N SER A 73 7.28 0.68 4.12
CA SER A 73 7.84 2.02 4.23
C SER A 73 8.53 2.44 2.93
N CYS A 74 8.23 3.64 2.47
CA CYS A 74 8.87 4.26 1.30
C CYS A 74 9.28 5.69 1.65
N ASP A 75 10.57 5.99 1.56
CA ASP A 75 11.12 7.28 1.97
C ASP A 75 12.11 7.84 0.93
N HIS A 76 12.18 9.16 0.77
CA HIS A 76 13.14 9.81 -0.13
C HIS A 76 13.21 9.17 -1.54
N SER A 77 12.05 8.98 -2.16
CA SER A 77 11.92 8.30 -3.46
C SER A 77 10.95 9.03 -4.38
N LYS A 78 11.10 8.93 -5.69
CA LYS A 78 10.17 9.65 -6.58
C LYS A 78 8.79 9.00 -6.59
N ALA A 79 8.73 7.70 -6.84
CA ALA A 79 7.48 6.96 -6.94
C ALA A 79 7.47 5.73 -6.03
N CYS A 80 6.39 5.57 -5.26
CA CYS A 80 6.10 4.39 -4.47
C CYS A 80 4.79 3.75 -4.96
N ASP A 81 4.80 2.46 -5.28
CA ASP A 81 3.60 1.66 -5.56
C ASP A 81 3.54 0.45 -4.61
N THR A 82 2.65 0.52 -3.62
CA THR A 82 2.41 -0.57 -2.67
C THR A 82 1.12 -1.30 -3.02
N ARG A 83 1.17 -2.63 -3.14
CA ARG A 83 -0.03 -3.49 -3.14
C ARG A 83 -0.01 -4.41 -1.94
N CYS A 84 -1.11 -4.38 -1.21
CA CYS A 84 -1.29 -5.14 0.00
C CYS A 84 -2.70 -5.74 0.07
N ALA A 85 -2.83 -6.88 0.74
CA ALA A 85 -4.12 -7.43 1.12
C ALA A 85 -4.68 -6.63 2.33
N ASP A 86 -5.15 -7.32 3.36
CA ASP A 86 -5.81 -6.68 4.50
C ASP A 86 -4.84 -6.31 5.63
N ALA A 87 -5.27 -5.40 6.51
CA ALA A 87 -4.61 -5.01 7.76
C ALA A 87 -3.18 -4.47 7.62
N CYS A 88 -2.82 -3.94 6.44
CA CYS A 88 -1.47 -3.43 6.22
C CYS A 88 -1.30 -2.00 6.72
N ALA A 89 -0.08 -1.67 7.13
CA ALA A 89 0.36 -0.29 7.33
C ALA A 89 1.26 0.15 6.18
N VAL A 90 0.91 1.25 5.52
CA VAL A 90 1.70 1.85 4.43
C VAL A 90 2.13 3.24 4.88
N ASP A 91 3.44 3.50 4.88
CA ASP A 91 4.05 4.74 5.33
C ASP A 91 4.94 5.32 4.22
N CYS A 92 4.49 6.42 3.62
CA CYS A 92 5.19 7.14 2.56
C CYS A 92 5.66 8.50 3.05
N ARG A 93 6.96 8.81 2.90
CA ARG A 93 7.55 10.09 3.34
C ARG A 93 8.52 10.66 2.31
N HIS A 94 8.56 11.98 2.17
CA HIS A 94 9.52 12.68 1.29
C HIS A 94 9.52 12.12 -0.15
N VAL A 95 8.32 11.96 -0.73
CA VAL A 95 8.13 11.32 -2.04
C VAL A 95 7.40 12.22 -3.03
N GLU A 96 7.68 12.09 -4.31
CA GLU A 96 6.91 12.86 -5.31
C GLU A 96 5.50 12.29 -5.47
N THR A 97 5.38 10.96 -5.57
CA THR A 97 4.10 10.25 -5.69
C THR A 97 4.10 8.97 -4.86
N CYS A 98 3.08 8.80 -4.02
CA CYS A 98 2.79 7.54 -3.35
C CYS A 98 1.41 7.02 -3.75
N GLN A 99 1.41 5.82 -4.32
CA GLN A 99 0.23 5.05 -4.65
C GLN A 99 0.18 3.80 -3.78
N ALA A 100 -1.00 3.48 -3.26
CA ALA A 100 -1.23 2.23 -2.58
C ALA A 100 -2.59 1.64 -2.95
N THR A 101 -2.64 0.32 -3.11
CA THR A 101 -3.90 -0.44 -3.12
C THR A 101 -3.87 -1.40 -1.95
N CYS A 102 -4.84 -1.25 -1.06
CA CYS A 102 -4.93 -2.00 0.17
C CYS A 102 -6.35 -2.52 0.38
N GLY A 103 -6.46 -3.72 0.93
CA GLY A 103 -7.73 -4.33 1.31
C GLY A 103 -8.36 -3.68 2.53
N ALA A 104 -9.04 -4.46 3.35
CA ALA A 104 -9.71 -4.00 4.56
C ALA A 104 -8.72 -3.68 5.68
N GLY A 105 -9.12 -2.80 6.61
CA GLY A 105 -8.42 -2.55 7.88
C GLY A 105 -7.04 -1.88 7.72
N CYS A 106 -6.77 -1.23 6.59
CA CYS A 106 -5.46 -0.68 6.33
C CYS A 106 -5.22 0.66 7.03
N SER A 107 -3.97 0.90 7.42
CA SER A 107 -3.50 2.20 7.89
C SER A 107 -2.57 2.80 6.84
N TYR A 108 -2.99 3.89 6.20
CA TYR A 108 -2.19 4.60 5.21
C TYR A 108 -1.75 5.95 5.75
N THR A 109 -0.45 6.21 5.72
CA THR A 109 0.16 7.48 6.12
C THR A 109 1.01 8.00 4.97
N CYS A 110 0.78 9.26 4.58
CA CYS A 110 1.54 9.95 3.53
C CYS A 110 1.93 11.34 4.01
N GLU A 111 3.23 11.58 4.14
CA GLU A 111 3.78 12.80 4.72
C GLU A 111 4.82 13.43 3.78
N ASN A 112 4.86 14.76 3.72
CA ASN A 112 5.87 15.48 2.92
C ASN A 112 5.94 14.99 1.47
N ALA A 113 4.78 14.87 0.81
CA ALA A 113 4.68 14.24 -0.49
C ALA A 113 4.04 15.16 -1.56
N GLY A 114 4.43 14.98 -2.82
CA GLY A 114 3.81 15.71 -3.93
C GLY A 114 2.36 15.30 -4.16
N LYS A 115 2.11 13.99 -4.31
CA LYS A 115 0.79 13.40 -4.55
C LYS A 115 0.63 12.06 -3.81
N CYS A 116 -0.51 11.87 -3.16
CA CYS A 116 -0.90 10.60 -2.54
C CYS A 116 -2.20 10.11 -3.17
N VAL A 117 -2.22 8.86 -3.65
CA VAL A 117 -3.39 8.24 -4.32
C VAL A 117 -3.72 6.85 -3.73
N PRO A 118 -4.13 6.76 -2.45
CA PRO A 118 -4.51 5.49 -1.86
C PRO A 118 -5.89 5.02 -2.32
N VAL A 119 -5.99 3.72 -2.61
CA VAL A 119 -7.24 2.95 -2.72
C VAL A 119 -7.29 1.99 -1.53
N VAL A 120 -8.28 2.16 -0.65
CA VAL A 120 -8.38 1.39 0.60
C VAL A 120 -9.76 0.74 0.78
N GLY A 121 -9.77 -0.46 1.36
CA GLY A 121 -10.97 -1.22 1.68
C GLY A 121 -11.65 -0.81 2.97
N ASP A 122 -12.64 -1.60 3.36
CA ASP A 122 -13.47 -1.38 4.54
C ASP A 122 -12.66 -1.32 5.84
N GLY A 123 -13.05 -0.46 6.78
CA GLY A 123 -12.36 -0.29 8.07
C GLY A 123 -11.02 0.44 8.00
N SER A 124 -10.66 1.04 6.87
CA SER A 124 -9.33 1.66 6.70
C SER A 124 -9.25 3.10 7.21
N VAL A 125 -8.04 3.51 7.61
CA VAL A 125 -7.72 4.86 8.06
C VAL A 125 -6.61 5.45 7.18
N VAL A 126 -6.86 6.65 6.65
CA VAL A 126 -5.97 7.39 5.76
C VAL A 126 -5.56 8.71 6.41
N ARG A 127 -4.26 8.98 6.43
CA ARG A 127 -3.65 10.18 7.01
C ARG A 127 -2.71 10.80 5.99
N CYS A 128 -3.02 12.02 5.59
CA CYS A 128 -2.22 12.83 4.67
C CYS A 128 -1.79 14.11 5.37
N ASN A 129 -0.49 14.38 5.45
CA ASN A 129 0.04 15.57 6.10
C ASN A 129 1.12 16.24 5.26
N GLN A 130 1.03 17.56 5.06
CA GLN A 130 2.01 18.32 4.27
C GLN A 130 2.17 17.74 2.86
N VAL A 131 1.06 17.60 2.14
CA VAL A 131 1.05 17.00 0.80
C VAL A 131 0.48 17.93 -0.26
N GLY A 132 1.00 17.85 -1.49
CA GLY A 132 0.49 18.66 -2.60
C GLY A 132 -0.96 18.31 -2.97
N LEU A 133 -1.30 17.03 -3.00
CA LEU A 133 -2.65 16.51 -3.24
C LEU A 133 -2.80 15.15 -2.56
N CYS A 134 -3.91 14.93 -1.85
CA CYS A 134 -4.30 13.62 -1.31
C CYS A 134 -5.63 13.19 -1.91
N GLU A 135 -5.60 12.36 -2.94
CA GLU A 135 -6.79 11.86 -3.63
C GLU A 135 -7.10 10.45 -3.15
N VAL A 136 -8.14 10.32 -2.32
CA VAL A 136 -8.44 9.08 -1.61
C VAL A 136 -9.63 8.39 -2.25
N THR A 137 -9.49 7.09 -2.49
CA THR A 137 -10.60 6.23 -2.91
C THR A 137 -10.86 5.18 -1.85
N CYS A 138 -12.09 5.14 -1.33
CA CYS A 138 -12.54 4.13 -0.40
C CYS A 138 -13.52 3.19 -1.07
N THR A 139 -13.21 1.89 -1.04
CA THR A 139 -14.09 0.83 -1.55
C THR A 139 -15.01 0.25 -0.46
N GLY A 140 -14.78 0.63 0.81
CA GLY A 140 -15.61 0.33 1.98
C GLY A 140 -15.72 1.54 2.92
N SER A 141 -16.12 1.32 4.17
CA SER A 141 -16.07 2.34 5.20
C SER A 141 -14.62 2.76 5.47
N CYS A 142 -14.34 4.07 5.54
CA CYS A 142 -13.00 4.57 5.77
C CYS A 142 -13.01 5.92 6.46
N ALA A 143 -11.94 6.25 7.19
CA ALA A 143 -11.73 7.56 7.78
C ALA A 143 -10.51 8.25 7.16
N VAL A 144 -10.65 9.53 6.81
CA VAL A 144 -9.62 10.31 6.12
C VAL A 144 -9.31 11.58 6.92
N SER A 145 -8.05 11.77 7.24
CA SER A 145 -7.51 12.97 7.86
C SER A 145 -6.52 13.63 6.90
N CYS A 146 -6.79 14.88 6.54
CA CYS A 146 -5.95 15.67 5.65
C CYS A 146 -5.56 16.97 6.34
N THR A 147 -4.26 17.18 6.54
CA THR A 147 -3.68 18.39 7.14
C THR A 147 -2.64 18.99 6.21
N ALA A 148 -2.63 20.32 6.11
CA ALA A 148 -1.69 21.06 5.26
C ALA A 148 -1.61 20.52 3.80
N THR A 149 -2.77 20.30 3.16
CA THR A 149 -2.85 19.85 1.76
C THR A 149 -2.95 21.03 0.80
N GLY A 150 -2.09 21.10 -0.22
CA GLY A 150 -2.04 22.24 -1.15
C GLY A 150 -3.27 22.36 -2.06
N ARG A 151 -3.58 21.31 -2.83
CA ARG A 151 -4.69 21.27 -3.80
C ARG A 151 -5.96 20.62 -3.24
N GLY A 152 -5.99 20.34 -1.93
CA GLY A 152 -7.12 19.72 -1.24
C GLY A 152 -7.00 18.22 -1.06
N CYS A 153 -8.12 17.63 -0.64
CA CYS A 153 -8.24 16.23 -0.25
C CYS A 153 -9.57 15.65 -0.80
N PRO A 154 -9.67 15.42 -2.12
CA PRO A 154 -10.85 14.79 -2.71
C PRO A 154 -10.98 13.34 -2.24
N ILE A 155 -12.19 12.95 -1.86
CA ILE A 155 -12.50 11.63 -1.33
C ILE A 155 -13.64 11.03 -2.16
N THR A 156 -13.37 9.88 -2.76
CA THR A 156 -14.35 9.08 -3.49
C THR A 156 -14.77 7.90 -2.63
N CYS A 157 -16.08 7.76 -2.40
CA CYS A 157 -16.66 6.62 -1.71
C CYS A 157 -17.42 5.74 -2.71
N HIS A 158 -16.97 4.51 -2.92
CA HIS A 158 -17.63 3.57 -3.83
C HIS A 158 -18.70 2.74 -3.13
N GLY A 159 -19.96 3.13 -3.28
CA GLY A 159 -21.10 2.38 -2.76
C GLY A 159 -21.56 2.79 -1.35
N GLN A 160 -20.92 3.79 -0.73
CA GLN A 160 -21.30 4.30 0.61
C GLN A 160 -22.02 5.67 0.57
N GLY A 161 -22.34 6.18 -0.63
CA GLY A 161 -22.84 7.56 -0.80
C GLY A 161 -21.71 8.61 -0.71
N PRO A 162 -22.01 9.91 -0.61
CA PRO A 162 -21.00 10.95 -0.56
C PRO A 162 -20.19 10.93 0.75
N ALA A 163 -18.94 11.40 0.70
CA ALA A 163 -18.12 11.58 1.90
C ALA A 163 -18.77 12.57 2.88
N LYS A 164 -18.79 12.22 4.17
CA LYS A 164 -19.35 13.06 5.24
C LYS A 164 -18.27 13.56 6.18
N ARG A 165 -18.52 14.72 6.81
CA ARG A 165 -17.66 15.25 7.86
C ARG A 165 -18.04 14.65 9.22
N CYS A 166 -17.06 14.13 9.94
CA CYS A 166 -17.19 13.61 11.29
C CYS A 166 -17.11 14.76 12.32
N SER A 167 -17.60 14.51 13.54
CA SER A 167 -17.54 15.49 14.65
C SER A 167 -16.11 15.86 15.06
N ASP A 168 -15.14 15.02 14.71
CA ASP A 168 -13.72 15.22 14.98
C ASP A 168 -12.94 15.91 13.85
N GLY A 169 -13.65 16.37 12.82
CA GLY A 169 -13.07 17.08 11.68
C GLY A 169 -12.57 16.18 10.55
N ARG A 170 -12.51 14.85 10.75
CA ARG A 170 -12.19 13.89 9.68
C ARG A 170 -13.30 13.86 8.63
N MET A 171 -12.96 13.38 7.46
CA MET A 171 -13.93 12.98 6.44
C MET A 171 -14.07 11.46 6.47
N ALA A 172 -15.24 10.94 6.10
CA ALA A 172 -15.49 9.51 6.13
C ALA A 172 -16.43 9.03 5.03
N CYS A 173 -16.21 7.80 4.58
CA CYS A 173 -17.16 7.00 3.82
C CYS A 173 -17.83 5.99 4.78
N GLY A 174 -19.12 5.69 4.57
CA GLY A 174 -19.84 4.70 5.37
C GLY A 174 -19.77 4.97 6.88
N ASP A 175 -19.41 3.95 7.66
CA ASP A 175 -19.26 4.04 9.12
C ASP A 175 -17.88 4.53 9.56
N GLY A 176 -17.14 5.20 8.67
CA GLY A 176 -15.79 5.66 8.91
C GLY A 176 -15.64 6.61 10.12
N CYS A 177 -16.67 7.36 10.50
CA CYS A 177 -16.60 8.23 11.69
C CYS A 177 -16.48 7.44 13.01
N SER A 178 -16.83 6.16 13.01
CA SER A 178 -16.69 5.24 14.15
C SER A 178 -15.30 4.59 14.22
N LEU A 179 -14.49 4.71 13.15
CA LEU A 179 -13.17 4.10 13.09
C LEU A 179 -12.18 4.80 14.03
N PRO A 180 -11.17 4.06 14.52
CA PRO A 180 -10.12 4.64 15.34
C PRO A 180 -9.47 5.82 14.63
N ARG A 181 -8.98 6.77 15.42
CA ARG A 181 -8.33 7.96 14.89
C ARG A 181 -6.98 7.60 14.33
#